data_AF-A0A2N6PMG9-F1
#
_entry.id   AF-A0A2N6PMG9-F1
#
_cell.length_a   1.000
_cell.length_b   1.000
_cell.length_c   1.000
_cell.angle_alpha   90.00
_cell.angle_beta   90.00
_cell.angle_gamma   90.00
#
_symmetry.space_group_name_H-M   'P 1'
#
loop_
_entity.id
_entity.type
_entity.pdbx_description
1 polymer ?
#
loop_
_entity_poly.entity_id
_entity_poly.type
_entity_poly.pdbx_seq_one_letter_code
_entity_poly.pdbx_strand_id
1 'polypeptide(L)'
;MKKILLSTVALLSLVSTLPVNSPVYAQESSSQTTYSKSSGSWKKSGSRWWYKHSDGSYTANGWEQINGTWYYFDNEGWMKTGWIKEYGKWYYLDDSDAMKTGLQTIGGNEYYLSTSGAMQTGWHNIGDDTYFFASSGARQTINRRALVLGETSTRAVPIEDVNTMEKVFSNQNFSKVVRFPDKTKSEIIAKMEELFKSSSESDVNYLYFTCHGGKDGTIAIGSDKTSFSGWELASILKQYKGKFVIMLDCCHAGTIISKDNTGEANEEASTKYFDLDEFVSGFSNMNGGEKAGEMIDSKFLVLCSSSSSEYSSGGALSLATKYWSLGSGWNPVQQSQGSLIADQNYNNRITLNELYSYSREQVLKQNHKQHIEVYPENSQFVLFQK
;
A
#
# COMPACT_ATOMS: atom_id res chain seq x y z
N MET A 1 60.32 35.03 -9.45
CA MET A 1 60.20 35.69 -8.13
C MET A 1 58.77 35.57 -7.63
N LYS A 2 58.64 35.24 -6.33
CA LYS A 2 57.45 35.10 -5.47
C LYS A 2 57.02 33.66 -5.16
N LYS A 3 57.11 33.40 -3.85
CA LYS A 3 57.00 32.17 -3.07
C LYS A 3 55.54 31.80 -2.85
N ILE A 4 55.23 30.50 -2.80
CA ILE A 4 54.04 29.98 -2.13
C ILE A 4 54.54 29.18 -0.91
N LEU A 5 54.22 29.67 0.29
CA LEU A 5 54.47 28.99 1.55
C LEU A 5 53.41 27.90 1.76
N LEU A 6 53.87 26.68 2.07
CA LEU A 6 53.07 25.70 2.79
C LEU A 6 53.12 26.03 4.28
N SER A 7 51.96 26.05 4.94
CA SER A 7 51.88 25.91 6.39
C SER A 7 50.84 24.86 6.76
N THR A 8 51.35 23.80 7.37
CA THR A 8 50.65 22.71 8.06
C THR A 8 49.83 23.23 9.24
N VAL A 9 48.62 22.71 9.43
CA VAL A 9 47.93 22.74 10.73
C VAL A 9 47.41 21.34 11.03
N ALA A 10 47.86 20.81 12.18
CA ALA A 10 47.45 19.56 12.76
C ALA A 10 46.03 19.68 13.34
N LEU A 11 45.16 18.69 13.09
CA LEU A 11 43.90 18.53 13.80
C LEU A 11 44.09 17.54 14.96
N LEU A 12 44.06 18.05 16.19
CA LEU A 12 43.85 17.25 17.40
C LEU A 12 42.38 16.82 17.47
N SER A 13 42.16 15.52 17.64
CA SER A 13 40.88 14.91 17.99
C SER A 13 40.54 15.15 19.46
N LEU A 14 39.35 15.71 19.72
CA LEU A 14 38.71 15.68 21.03
C LEU A 14 37.24 15.32 20.83
N VAL A 15 36.91 14.11 21.27
CA VAL A 15 35.54 13.58 21.33
C VAL A 15 34.90 14.13 22.59
N SER A 16 33.81 14.89 22.46
CA SER A 16 32.88 15.14 23.54
C SER A 16 31.49 14.61 23.16
N THR A 17 30.99 13.70 23.98
CA THR A 17 29.66 13.08 23.90
C THR A 17 28.57 14.10 24.24
N LEU A 18 27.50 14.16 23.45
CA LEU A 18 26.25 14.84 23.80
C LEU A 18 25.04 13.89 23.66
N PRO A 19 24.01 14.03 24.51
CA PRO A 19 22.87 13.13 24.56
C PRO A 19 21.89 13.33 23.40
N VAL A 20 21.26 12.22 23.01
CA VAL A 20 20.21 12.10 22.00
C VAL A 20 18.88 12.64 22.53
N ASN A 21 18.33 13.67 21.88
CA ASN A 21 16.90 13.82 21.57
C ASN A 21 16.61 15.23 21.00
N SER A 22 16.43 15.31 19.68
CA SER A 22 15.60 16.33 19.01
C SER A 22 15.35 15.89 17.55
N PRO A 23 14.13 16.05 17.00
CA PRO A 23 13.82 15.66 15.64
C PRO A 23 14.60 16.53 14.64
N VAL A 24 15.26 15.87 13.69
CA VAL A 24 15.97 16.50 12.58
C VAL A 24 14.93 17.17 11.67
N TYR A 25 14.75 18.48 11.82
CA TYR A 25 14.14 19.30 10.78
C TYR A 25 15.17 19.52 9.68
N ALA A 26 14.85 19.10 8.46
CA ALA A 26 15.57 19.53 7.28
C ALA A 26 15.47 21.06 7.18
N GLN A 27 16.59 21.77 7.34
CA GLN A 27 16.68 23.16 6.95
C GLN A 27 16.63 23.22 5.42
N GLU A 28 15.42 23.36 4.88
CA GLU A 28 15.27 23.89 3.54
C GLU A 28 15.86 25.30 3.50
N SER A 29 16.78 25.50 2.57
CA SER A 29 17.23 26.84 2.18
C SER A 29 16.01 27.61 1.67
N SER A 30 15.37 28.36 2.57
CA SER A 30 14.33 29.30 2.24
C SER A 30 14.96 30.52 1.57
N SER A 31 15.11 30.46 0.25
CA SER A 31 14.97 31.69 -0.52
C SER A 31 13.52 32.14 -0.34
N GLN A 32 13.29 33.01 0.66
CA GLN A 32 12.02 33.70 0.83
C GLN A 32 11.78 34.56 -0.42
N THR A 33 11.08 34.01 -1.40
CA THR A 33 10.37 34.82 -2.37
C THR A 33 9.31 35.57 -1.57
N THR A 34 9.57 36.83 -1.25
CA THR A 34 8.57 37.72 -0.67
C THR A 34 7.47 37.90 -1.71
N TYR A 35 6.40 37.11 -1.61
CA TYR A 35 5.17 37.36 -2.36
C TYR A 35 4.59 38.67 -1.83
N SER A 36 4.87 39.76 -2.54
CA SER A 36 4.33 41.08 -2.25
C SER A 36 2.81 40.96 -2.15
N LYS A 37 2.25 41.33 -0.99
CA LYS A 37 0.82 41.51 -0.81
C LYS A 37 0.34 42.48 -1.88
N SER A 38 -0.25 41.98 -2.98
CA SER A 38 -0.59 42.82 -4.11
C SER A 38 -1.67 43.81 -3.64
N SER A 39 -1.33 45.09 -3.72
CA SER A 39 -2.29 46.17 -3.47
C SER A 39 -2.85 46.58 -4.82
N GLY A 40 -4.16 46.57 -4.94
CA GLY A 40 -4.83 46.72 -6.21
C GLY A 40 -6.34 46.58 -6.09
N SER A 41 -7.03 46.57 -7.23
CA SER A 41 -8.48 46.46 -7.29
C SER A 41 -8.92 45.62 -8.47
N TRP A 42 -9.90 44.75 -8.23
CA TRP A 42 -10.59 44.01 -9.27
C TRP A 42 -11.35 44.97 -10.20
N LYS A 43 -11.25 44.70 -11.50
CA LYS A 43 -11.93 45.43 -12.56
C LYS A 43 -12.73 44.46 -13.41
N LYS A 44 -14.01 44.78 -13.62
CA LYS A 44 -14.92 43.99 -14.44
C LYS A 44 -15.12 44.66 -15.80
N SER A 45 -15.07 43.89 -16.88
CA SER A 45 -15.46 44.31 -18.22
C SER A 45 -16.31 43.21 -18.85
N GLY A 46 -17.59 43.49 -19.09
CA GLY A 46 -18.55 42.45 -19.46
C GLY A 46 -18.64 41.35 -18.39
N SER A 47 -18.43 40.10 -18.78
CA SER A 47 -18.38 38.93 -17.88
C SER A 47 -16.97 38.59 -17.38
N ARG A 48 -15.93 39.34 -17.78
CA ARG A 48 -14.54 39.05 -17.46
C ARG A 48 -14.00 39.98 -16.38
N TRP A 49 -13.03 39.46 -15.62
CA TRP A 49 -12.34 40.20 -14.57
C TRP A 49 -10.84 40.28 -14.85
N TRP A 50 -10.21 41.35 -14.40
CA TRP A 50 -8.75 41.50 -14.31
C TRP A 50 -8.39 42.25 -13.04
N TYR A 51 -7.14 42.13 -12.59
CA TYR A 51 -6.67 42.78 -11.38
C TYR A 51 -5.71 43.92 -11.70
N LYS A 52 -6.11 45.14 -11.34
CA LYS A 52 -5.30 46.35 -11.53
C LYS A 52 -4.50 46.64 -10.26
N HIS A 53 -3.17 46.62 -10.36
CA HIS A 53 -2.28 47.01 -9.28
C HIS A 53 -2.32 48.52 -9.01
N SER A 54 -1.93 48.92 -7.80
CA SER A 54 -1.92 50.33 -7.38
C SER A 54 -1.01 51.23 -8.23
N ASP A 55 0.06 50.68 -8.79
CA ASP A 55 0.99 51.39 -9.70
C ASP A 55 0.46 51.53 -11.14
N GLY A 56 -0.73 50.98 -11.42
CA GLY A 56 -1.37 50.99 -12.72
C GLY A 56 -1.07 49.77 -13.59
N SER A 57 -0.13 48.91 -13.20
CA SER A 57 0.13 47.62 -13.87
C SER A 57 -0.96 46.58 -13.58
N TYR A 58 -0.84 45.40 -14.18
CA TYR A 58 -1.75 44.27 -13.96
C TYR A 58 -1.03 42.94 -14.22
N THR A 59 -1.53 41.87 -13.62
CA THR A 59 -1.03 40.52 -13.89
C THR A 59 -1.55 39.99 -15.21
N ALA A 60 -0.66 39.41 -16.01
CA ALA A 60 -0.99 38.70 -17.24
C ALA A 60 -0.12 37.45 -17.36
N ASN A 61 -0.66 36.41 -17.98
CA ASN A 61 -0.02 35.11 -18.21
C ASN A 61 0.59 34.47 -16.96
N GLY A 62 -0.22 34.30 -15.91
CA GLY A 62 0.30 33.66 -14.71
C GLY A 62 -0.58 33.75 -13.49
N TRP A 63 -0.02 33.22 -12.40
CA TRP A 63 -0.64 33.15 -11.09
C TRP A 63 -0.44 34.45 -10.30
N GLU A 64 -1.47 34.89 -9.59
CA GLU A 64 -1.36 35.93 -8.57
C GLU A 64 -2.09 35.50 -7.29
N GLN A 65 -1.47 35.75 -6.14
CA GLN A 65 -2.12 35.58 -4.86
C GLN A 65 -2.69 36.92 -4.37
N ILE A 66 -4.01 37.05 -4.40
CA ILE A 66 -4.72 38.26 -4.01
C ILE A 66 -5.52 37.96 -2.72
N ASN A 67 -5.21 38.68 -1.65
CA ASN A 67 -5.83 38.48 -0.32
C ASN A 67 -5.80 37.01 0.16
N GLY A 68 -4.70 36.31 -0.09
CA GLY A 68 -4.52 34.91 0.32
C GLY A 68 -5.12 33.86 -0.61
N THR A 69 -5.82 34.28 -1.66
CA THR A 69 -6.43 33.38 -2.66
C THR A 69 -5.63 33.40 -3.96
N TRP A 70 -5.42 32.25 -4.59
CA TRP A 70 -4.72 32.14 -5.86
C TRP A 70 -5.68 32.27 -7.05
N TYR A 71 -5.29 33.10 -8.00
CA TYR A 71 -5.98 33.37 -9.26
C TYR A 71 -4.99 33.14 -10.42
N TYR A 72 -5.51 32.84 -11.61
CA TYR A 72 -4.70 32.74 -12.83
C TYR A 72 -5.23 33.68 -13.89
N PHE A 73 -4.33 34.36 -14.60
CA PHE A 73 -4.64 35.33 -15.66
C PHE A 73 -4.06 34.87 -16.99
N ASP A 74 -4.82 35.03 -18.07
CA ASP A 74 -4.34 34.77 -19.42
C ASP A 74 -3.40 35.87 -19.93
N ASN A 75 -2.88 35.70 -21.15
CA ASN A 75 -1.95 36.62 -21.79
C ASN A 75 -2.47 38.05 -21.93
N GLU A 76 -3.78 38.26 -21.93
CA GLU A 76 -4.41 39.58 -22.03
C GLU A 76 -4.67 40.20 -20.65
N GLY A 77 -4.36 39.46 -19.56
CA GLY A 77 -4.64 39.85 -18.20
C GLY A 77 -6.06 39.55 -17.75
N TRP A 78 -6.84 38.76 -18.52
CA TRP A 78 -8.15 38.31 -18.06
C TRP A 78 -7.99 37.10 -17.16
N MET A 79 -8.63 37.17 -16.02
CA MET A 79 -8.70 36.09 -15.06
C MET A 79 -9.46 34.90 -15.65
N LYS A 80 -8.93 33.70 -15.41
CA LYS A 80 -9.46 32.44 -15.91
C LYS A 80 -10.31 31.74 -14.85
N THR A 81 -11.28 30.97 -15.32
CA THR A 81 -12.07 30.03 -14.52
C THR A 81 -12.03 28.64 -15.15
N GLY A 82 -12.44 27.63 -14.39
CA GLY A 82 -12.46 26.23 -14.82
C GLY A 82 -11.08 25.58 -14.82
N TRP A 83 -10.93 24.53 -15.63
CA TRP A 83 -9.68 23.79 -15.76
C TRP A 83 -8.63 24.60 -16.52
N ILE A 84 -7.43 24.68 -15.95
CA ILE A 84 -6.24 25.20 -16.62
C ILE A 84 -5.10 24.20 -16.53
N LYS A 85 -4.17 24.25 -17.50
CA LYS A 85 -2.98 23.42 -17.52
C LYS A 85 -1.74 24.30 -17.54
N GLU A 86 -0.91 24.18 -16.51
CA GLU A 86 0.30 24.98 -16.33
C GLU A 86 1.47 24.06 -15.96
N TYR A 87 2.61 24.19 -16.66
CA TYR A 87 3.78 23.31 -16.51
C TYR A 87 3.46 21.81 -16.47
N GLY A 88 2.51 21.36 -17.30
CA GLY A 88 2.11 19.96 -17.38
C GLY A 88 1.12 19.49 -16.30
N LYS A 89 0.77 20.33 -15.33
CA LYS A 89 -0.16 20.02 -14.24
C LYS A 89 -1.51 20.69 -14.48
N TRP A 90 -2.58 20.02 -14.07
CA TRP A 90 -3.94 20.57 -14.13
C TRP A 90 -4.31 21.23 -12.81
N TYR A 91 -5.05 22.33 -12.89
CA TYR A 91 -5.61 23.06 -11.75
C TYR A 91 -7.06 23.42 -12.07
N TYR A 92 -7.87 23.61 -11.03
CA TYR A 92 -9.25 24.06 -11.19
C TYR A 92 -9.47 25.37 -10.44
N LEU A 93 -10.06 26.33 -11.14
CA LEU A 93 -10.49 27.62 -10.60
C LEU A 93 -12.02 27.64 -10.57
N ASP A 94 -12.61 27.85 -9.39
CA ASP A 94 -14.08 27.89 -9.27
C ASP A 94 -14.68 29.17 -9.89
N ASP A 95 -16.02 29.21 -9.97
CA ASP A 95 -16.75 30.36 -10.52
C ASP A 95 -16.75 31.59 -9.58
N SER A 96 -16.24 31.44 -8.37
CA SER A 96 -15.89 32.55 -7.46
C SER A 96 -14.42 32.94 -7.61
N ASP A 97 -13.83 32.50 -8.71
CA ASP A 97 -12.54 32.88 -9.24
C ASP A 97 -11.33 32.35 -8.45
N ALA A 98 -11.56 31.43 -7.50
CA ALA A 98 -10.53 30.93 -6.59
C ALA A 98 -10.00 29.56 -7.00
N MET A 99 -8.68 29.37 -6.90
CA MET A 99 -8.06 28.04 -7.04
C MET A 99 -8.54 27.07 -5.96
N LYS A 100 -8.93 25.86 -6.39
CA LYS A 100 -9.37 24.80 -5.49
C LYS A 100 -8.25 23.86 -5.06
N THR A 101 -8.43 23.29 -3.89
CA THR A 101 -7.59 22.26 -3.27
C THR A 101 -8.49 21.21 -2.62
N GLY A 102 -7.95 20.05 -2.26
CA GLY A 102 -8.71 18.96 -1.66
C GLY A 102 -9.58 18.19 -2.66
N LEU A 103 -10.53 17.41 -2.14
CA LEU A 103 -11.53 16.69 -2.94
C LEU A 103 -12.56 17.67 -3.50
N GLN A 104 -12.80 17.60 -4.80
CA GLN A 104 -13.70 18.50 -5.52
C GLN A 104 -14.61 17.73 -6.47
N THR A 105 -15.92 18.03 -6.44
CA THR A 105 -16.88 17.50 -7.40
C THR A 105 -17.05 18.50 -8.54
N ILE A 106 -16.58 18.14 -9.73
CA ILE A 106 -16.55 19.01 -10.92
C ILE A 106 -17.21 18.26 -12.07
N GLY A 107 -18.32 18.82 -12.59
CA GLY A 107 -19.07 18.20 -13.69
C GLY A 107 -19.55 16.78 -13.38
N GLY A 108 -19.92 16.51 -12.13
CA GLY A 108 -20.40 15.20 -11.67
C GLY A 108 -19.32 14.15 -11.39
N ASN A 109 -18.03 14.46 -11.62
CA ASN A 109 -16.91 13.59 -11.27
C ASN A 109 -16.14 14.17 -10.08
N GLU A 110 -15.55 13.31 -9.25
CA GLU A 110 -14.69 13.73 -8.14
C GLU A 110 -13.22 13.76 -8.56
N TYR A 111 -12.51 14.79 -8.14
CA TYR A 111 -11.08 15.01 -8.39
C TYR A 111 -10.38 15.34 -7.07
N TYR A 112 -9.09 15.02 -6.97
CA TYR A 112 -8.26 15.47 -5.86
C TYR A 112 -7.23 16.47 -6.32
N LEU A 113 -7.24 17.67 -5.74
CA LEU A 113 -6.25 18.71 -5.96
C LEU A 113 -5.36 18.81 -4.71
N SER A 114 -4.04 18.81 -4.88
CA SER A 114 -3.11 18.96 -3.75
C SER A 114 -3.27 20.32 -3.06
N THR A 115 -2.54 20.54 -1.98
CA THR A 115 -2.45 21.86 -1.32
C THR A 115 -1.90 22.95 -2.23
N SER A 116 -1.11 22.59 -3.26
CA SER A 116 -0.67 23.50 -4.31
C SER A 116 -1.68 23.69 -5.44
N GLY A 117 -2.85 23.04 -5.36
CA GLY A 117 -3.91 23.05 -6.38
C GLY A 117 -3.68 22.11 -7.56
N ALA A 118 -2.53 21.43 -7.61
CA ALA A 118 -2.23 20.52 -8.70
C ALA A 118 -3.10 19.25 -8.60
N MET A 119 -3.76 18.91 -9.69
CA MET A 119 -4.59 17.71 -9.79
C MET A 119 -3.74 16.45 -9.64
N GLN A 120 -4.23 15.55 -8.80
CA GLN A 120 -3.60 14.29 -8.48
C GLN A 120 -4.21 13.16 -9.30
N THR A 121 -3.36 12.19 -9.62
CA THR A 121 -3.72 10.93 -10.30
C THR A 121 -3.15 9.76 -9.51
N GLY A 122 -3.62 8.55 -9.78
CA GLY A 122 -3.19 7.33 -9.12
C GLY A 122 -3.84 7.11 -7.75
N TRP A 123 -3.21 6.28 -6.93
CA TRP A 123 -3.67 5.90 -5.60
C TRP A 123 -3.31 6.95 -4.54
N HIS A 124 -4.27 7.36 -3.73
CA HIS A 124 -4.09 8.31 -2.63
C HIS A 124 -4.87 7.88 -1.40
N ASN A 125 -4.25 7.98 -0.23
CA ASN A 125 -4.98 7.91 1.05
C ASN A 125 -5.39 9.33 1.42
N ILE A 126 -6.69 9.59 1.55
CA ILE A 126 -7.25 10.91 1.83
C ILE A 126 -8.15 10.78 3.05
N GLY A 127 -7.73 11.37 4.16
CA GLY A 127 -8.31 11.09 5.46
C GLY A 127 -8.15 9.60 5.78
N ASP A 128 -9.28 8.95 6.06
CA ASP A 128 -9.34 7.55 6.50
C ASP A 128 -9.65 6.55 5.37
N ASP A 129 -9.63 6.98 4.11
CA ASP A 129 -10.00 6.14 2.98
C ASP A 129 -8.98 6.18 1.85
N THR A 130 -9.02 5.15 1.00
CA THR A 130 -8.15 5.00 -0.16
C THR A 130 -8.92 5.29 -1.44
N TYR A 131 -8.38 6.17 -2.26
CA TYR A 131 -8.95 6.60 -3.53
C TYR A 131 -8.03 6.26 -4.70
N PHE A 132 -8.63 6.06 -5.88
CA PHE A 132 -7.90 6.03 -7.14
C PHE A 132 -8.45 7.09 -8.09
N PHE A 133 -7.56 7.90 -8.65
CA PHE A 133 -7.87 8.89 -9.68
C PHE A 133 -7.23 8.46 -11.00
N ALA A 134 -8.02 8.36 -12.07
CA ALA A 134 -7.53 7.98 -13.40
C ALA A 134 -6.53 9.03 -13.95
N SER A 135 -5.92 8.76 -15.11
CA SER A 135 -5.05 9.75 -15.78
C SER A 135 -5.78 11.05 -16.16
N SER A 136 -7.10 10.98 -16.31
CA SER A 136 -7.98 12.15 -16.46
C SER A 136 -8.18 12.94 -15.16
N GLY A 137 -7.74 12.42 -14.01
CA GLY A 137 -7.98 12.95 -12.68
C GLY A 137 -9.31 12.56 -12.06
N ALA A 138 -10.23 11.96 -12.81
CA ALA A 138 -11.52 11.55 -12.29
C ALA A 138 -11.40 10.31 -11.38
N ARG A 139 -12.07 10.36 -10.22
CA ARG A 139 -12.16 9.23 -9.29
C ARG A 139 -12.76 8.01 -9.99
N GLN A 140 -12.19 6.84 -9.73
CA GLN A 140 -12.76 5.56 -10.14
C GLN A 140 -13.25 4.78 -8.93
N THR A 141 -14.30 3.99 -9.14
CA THR A 141 -14.74 3.00 -8.16
C THR A 141 -13.70 1.89 -8.04
N ILE A 142 -13.42 1.48 -6.81
CA ILE A 142 -12.50 0.37 -6.51
C ILE A 142 -13.31 -0.93 -6.46
N ASN A 143 -13.02 -1.87 -7.37
CA ASN A 143 -13.56 -3.22 -7.29
C ASN A 143 -12.55 -4.15 -6.61
N ARG A 144 -13.05 -5.05 -5.76
CA ARG A 144 -12.23 -6.03 -5.06
C ARG A 144 -12.57 -7.44 -5.52
N ARG A 145 -11.56 -8.28 -5.67
CA ARG A 145 -11.71 -9.69 -6.03
C ARG A 145 -10.69 -10.53 -5.27
N ALA A 146 -11.05 -11.74 -4.86
CA ALA A 146 -10.21 -12.61 -4.06
C ALA A 146 -10.06 -14.01 -4.66
N LEU A 147 -8.84 -14.53 -4.62
CA LEU A 147 -8.51 -15.93 -4.87
C LEU A 147 -7.97 -16.54 -3.57
N VAL A 148 -8.68 -17.52 -3.03
CA VAL A 148 -8.35 -18.19 -1.77
C VAL A 148 -7.76 -19.56 -2.08
N LEU A 149 -6.47 -19.72 -1.82
CA LEU A 149 -5.66 -20.88 -2.19
C LEU A 149 -5.20 -21.62 -0.93
N GLY A 150 -4.95 -22.92 -1.08
CA GLY A 150 -4.30 -23.71 -0.05
C GLY A 150 -3.75 -25.03 -0.58
N GLU A 151 -2.65 -25.50 -0.01
CA GLU A 151 -2.19 -26.90 -0.15
C GLU A 151 -2.52 -27.60 1.16
N THR A 152 -3.69 -28.23 1.20
CA THR A 152 -4.30 -28.75 2.42
C THR A 152 -4.25 -30.26 2.49
N SER A 153 -3.35 -30.88 1.70
CA SER A 153 -3.19 -32.33 1.66
C SER A 153 -2.47 -32.86 2.90
N THR A 154 -1.85 -31.99 3.69
CA THR A 154 -1.21 -32.34 4.96
C THR A 154 -2.05 -31.86 6.15
N ARG A 155 -1.93 -32.55 7.29
CA ARG A 155 -2.57 -32.12 8.54
C ARG A 155 -2.03 -30.80 9.09
N ALA A 156 -0.88 -30.34 8.61
CA ALA A 156 -0.22 -29.12 9.07
C ALA A 156 -0.78 -27.86 8.40
N VAL A 157 -1.54 -28.01 7.31
CA VAL A 157 -2.19 -26.92 6.59
C VAL A 157 -3.71 -27.18 6.59
N PRO A 158 -4.46 -26.64 7.55
CA PRO A 158 -5.86 -26.99 7.73
C PRO A 158 -6.74 -26.38 6.64
N ILE A 159 -7.67 -27.16 6.08
CA ILE A 159 -8.69 -26.66 5.14
C ILE A 159 -9.57 -25.55 5.74
N GLU A 160 -9.65 -25.47 7.07
CA GLU A 160 -10.39 -24.43 7.78
C GLU A 160 -9.79 -23.04 7.59
N ASP A 161 -8.50 -22.92 7.29
CA ASP A 161 -7.87 -21.65 6.93
C ASP A 161 -8.50 -21.09 5.64
N VAL A 162 -8.61 -21.96 4.62
CA VAL A 162 -9.26 -21.65 3.34
C VAL A 162 -10.74 -21.31 3.54
N ASN A 163 -11.46 -22.13 4.31
CA ASN A 163 -12.88 -21.90 4.58
C ASN A 163 -13.11 -20.57 5.32
N THR A 164 -12.24 -20.26 6.28
CA THR A 164 -12.30 -19.01 7.06
C THR A 164 -12.07 -17.80 6.17
N MET A 165 -11.02 -17.81 5.35
CA MET A 165 -10.71 -16.66 4.50
C MET A 165 -11.70 -16.49 3.34
N GLU A 166 -12.30 -17.56 2.82
CA GLU A 166 -13.45 -17.45 1.92
C GLU A 166 -14.58 -16.65 2.57
N LYS A 167 -14.90 -16.93 3.84
CA LYS A 167 -15.93 -16.19 4.59
C LYS A 167 -15.52 -14.75 4.88
N VAL A 168 -14.26 -14.50 5.23
CA VAL A 168 -13.75 -13.13 5.41
C VAL A 168 -14.00 -12.29 4.16
N PHE A 169 -13.60 -12.79 2.99
CA PHE A 169 -13.80 -12.03 1.75
C PHE A 169 -15.27 -11.94 1.33
N SER A 170 -16.05 -13.02 1.51
CA SER A 170 -17.45 -13.07 1.07
C SER A 170 -18.40 -12.21 1.92
N ASN A 171 -18.02 -11.89 3.16
CA ASN A 171 -18.78 -11.01 4.04
C ASN A 171 -18.33 -9.54 3.96
N GLN A 172 -17.53 -9.20 2.96
CA GLN A 172 -17.03 -7.87 2.68
C GLN A 172 -17.44 -7.45 1.27
N ASN A 173 -17.20 -6.19 0.89
CA ASN A 173 -17.55 -5.68 -0.43
C ASN A 173 -16.61 -6.17 -1.55
N PHE A 174 -16.64 -7.48 -1.83
CA PHE A 174 -15.91 -8.15 -2.90
C PHE A 174 -16.85 -8.51 -4.04
N SER A 175 -16.49 -8.10 -5.25
CA SER A 175 -17.24 -8.40 -6.48
C SER A 175 -17.17 -9.87 -6.88
N LYS A 176 -16.07 -10.56 -6.54
CA LYS A 176 -15.86 -11.99 -6.81
C LYS A 176 -14.92 -12.60 -5.78
N VAL A 177 -15.31 -13.71 -5.17
CA VAL A 177 -14.47 -14.52 -4.28
C VAL A 177 -14.41 -15.93 -4.86
N VAL A 178 -13.20 -16.45 -5.04
CA VAL A 178 -12.96 -17.78 -5.61
C VAL A 178 -12.18 -18.62 -4.61
N ARG A 179 -12.80 -19.66 -4.07
CA ARG A 179 -12.14 -20.71 -3.29
C ARG A 179 -11.53 -21.75 -4.23
N PHE A 180 -10.23 -22.01 -4.12
CA PHE A 180 -9.49 -22.84 -5.07
C PHE A 180 -8.31 -23.64 -4.46
N PRO A 181 -8.53 -24.42 -3.38
CA PRO A 181 -7.47 -25.23 -2.76
C PRO A 181 -7.15 -26.50 -3.55
N ASP A 182 -5.97 -27.07 -3.27
CA ASP A 182 -5.46 -28.37 -3.73
C ASP A 182 -5.39 -28.51 -5.25
N LYS A 183 -5.04 -27.41 -5.92
CA LYS A 183 -4.92 -27.34 -7.37
C LYS A 183 -3.48 -27.39 -7.82
N THR A 184 -3.27 -27.89 -9.03
CA THR A 184 -1.94 -27.87 -9.64
C THR A 184 -1.51 -26.43 -9.91
N LYS A 185 -0.21 -26.18 -9.96
CA LYS A 185 0.31 -24.84 -10.26
C LYS A 185 -0.21 -24.28 -11.57
N SER A 186 -0.36 -25.11 -12.60
CA SER A 186 -0.91 -24.71 -13.90
C SER A 186 -2.38 -24.28 -13.79
N GLU A 187 -3.20 -25.01 -13.03
CA GLU A 187 -4.60 -24.62 -12.80
C GLU A 187 -4.70 -23.32 -12.01
N ILE A 188 -3.81 -23.11 -11.03
CA ILE A 188 -3.76 -21.87 -10.23
C ILE A 188 -3.43 -20.67 -11.13
N ILE A 189 -2.41 -20.79 -11.99
CA ILE A 189 -2.04 -19.74 -12.95
C ILE A 189 -3.20 -19.44 -13.90
N ALA A 190 -3.85 -20.47 -14.45
CA ALA A 190 -5.02 -20.29 -15.30
C ALA A 190 -6.17 -19.58 -14.57
N LYS A 191 -6.36 -19.87 -13.28
CA LYS A 191 -7.38 -19.19 -12.47
C LYS A 191 -7.02 -17.73 -12.18
N MET A 192 -5.74 -17.42 -11.94
CA MET A 192 -5.26 -16.04 -11.83
C MET A 192 -5.52 -15.27 -13.13
N GLU A 193 -5.25 -15.87 -14.30
CA GLU A 193 -5.57 -15.24 -15.59
C GLU A 193 -7.07 -14.97 -15.70
N GLU A 194 -7.92 -15.98 -15.49
CA GLU A 194 -9.37 -15.83 -15.57
C GLU A 194 -9.89 -14.70 -14.66
N LEU A 195 -9.36 -14.61 -13.43
CA LEU A 195 -9.85 -13.69 -12.43
C LEU A 195 -9.31 -12.25 -12.61
N PHE A 196 -8.05 -12.08 -13.01
CA PHE A 196 -7.36 -10.79 -12.97
C PHE A 196 -7.19 -10.13 -14.36
N LYS A 197 -7.42 -10.86 -15.46
CA LYS A 197 -7.32 -10.30 -16.83
C LYS A 197 -8.26 -9.14 -17.10
N SER A 198 -9.41 -9.09 -16.42
CA SER A 198 -10.38 -8.00 -16.54
C SER A 198 -10.16 -6.86 -15.55
N SER A 199 -9.08 -6.88 -14.75
CA SER A 199 -8.82 -5.83 -13.77
C SER A 199 -8.48 -4.50 -14.44
N SER A 200 -8.90 -3.42 -13.79
CA SER A 200 -8.53 -2.04 -14.10
C SER A 200 -7.46 -1.53 -13.12
N GLU A 201 -6.91 -0.34 -13.36
CA GLU A 201 -5.87 0.25 -12.48
C GLU A 201 -6.39 0.58 -11.07
N SER A 202 -7.71 0.78 -10.91
CA SER A 202 -8.36 1.03 -9.63
C SER A 202 -8.77 -0.24 -8.89
N ASP A 203 -8.59 -1.41 -9.49
CA ASP A 203 -9.01 -2.65 -8.85
C ASP A 203 -7.95 -3.16 -7.85
N VAL A 204 -8.43 -3.91 -6.85
CA VAL A 204 -7.59 -4.57 -5.85
C VAL A 204 -7.85 -6.07 -5.89
N ASN A 205 -6.78 -6.82 -6.13
CA ASN A 205 -6.79 -8.26 -6.31
C ASN A 205 -6.15 -8.92 -5.09
N TYR A 206 -6.92 -9.72 -4.35
CA TYR A 206 -6.46 -10.40 -3.15
C TYR A 206 -6.09 -11.84 -3.50
N LEU A 207 -4.95 -12.28 -2.97
CA LEU A 207 -4.55 -13.67 -2.96
C LEU A 207 -4.29 -14.06 -1.52
N TYR A 208 -5.01 -15.07 -1.06
CA TYR A 208 -4.71 -15.73 0.20
C TYR A 208 -4.08 -17.08 -0.07
N PHE A 209 -3.00 -17.39 0.65
CA PHE A 209 -2.29 -18.66 0.56
C PHE A 209 -2.21 -19.27 1.95
N THR A 210 -2.63 -20.52 2.11
CA THR A 210 -2.24 -21.36 3.26
C THR A 210 -1.43 -22.57 2.77
N CYS A 211 -0.18 -22.70 3.17
CA CYS A 211 0.72 -23.73 2.61
C CYS A 211 2.01 -23.96 3.42
N HIS A 212 2.82 -24.90 2.95
CA HIS A 212 4.19 -25.10 3.41
C HIS A 212 5.18 -24.18 2.67
N GLY A 213 6.17 -23.68 3.40
CA GLY A 213 7.28 -22.90 2.83
C GLY A 213 8.50 -23.77 2.54
N GLY A 214 9.40 -23.31 1.68
CA GLY A 214 10.67 -23.95 1.35
C GLY A 214 11.88 -23.17 1.88
N LYS A 215 13.02 -23.84 2.04
CA LYS A 215 14.30 -23.20 2.38
C LYS A 215 14.82 -22.24 1.32
N ASP A 216 14.33 -22.40 0.11
CA ASP A 216 14.66 -21.62 -1.08
C ASP A 216 13.72 -20.42 -1.26
N GLY A 217 12.96 -20.06 -0.22
CA GLY A 217 11.98 -18.98 -0.27
C GLY A 217 10.80 -19.27 -1.20
N THR A 218 10.52 -20.54 -1.49
CA THR A 218 9.34 -20.92 -2.28
C THR A 218 8.16 -21.32 -1.40
N ILE A 219 6.94 -21.22 -1.92
CA ILE A 219 5.71 -21.69 -1.29
C ILE A 219 5.15 -22.90 -2.05
N ALA A 220 4.85 -23.98 -1.34
CA ALA A 220 4.32 -25.22 -1.89
C ALA A 220 2.79 -25.17 -1.93
N ILE A 221 2.22 -24.49 -2.92
CA ILE A 221 0.77 -24.34 -3.09
C ILE A 221 0.18 -25.30 -4.15
N GLY A 222 1.03 -25.98 -4.93
CA GLY A 222 0.61 -26.90 -5.99
C GLY A 222 0.40 -28.32 -5.48
N SER A 223 -0.78 -28.91 -5.72
CA SER A 223 -1.06 -30.32 -5.38
C SER A 223 -0.23 -31.34 -6.19
N ASP A 224 0.50 -30.85 -7.20
CA ASP A 224 1.47 -31.56 -8.03
C ASP A 224 2.92 -31.47 -7.51
N LYS A 225 3.12 -31.09 -6.23
CA LYS A 225 4.44 -30.94 -5.59
C LYS A 225 5.31 -29.85 -6.22
N THR A 226 4.70 -28.88 -6.88
CA THR A 226 5.38 -27.70 -7.39
C THR A 226 5.26 -26.54 -6.41
N SER A 227 6.11 -25.54 -6.57
CA SER A 227 6.15 -24.35 -5.72
C SER A 227 6.17 -23.06 -6.53
N PHE A 228 5.88 -21.93 -5.90
CA PHE A 228 6.17 -20.60 -6.44
C PHE A 228 7.28 -19.94 -5.64
N SER A 229 8.26 -19.34 -6.33
CA SER A 229 9.06 -18.28 -5.69
C SER A 229 8.25 -16.98 -5.68
N GLY A 230 8.62 -16.04 -4.80
CA GLY A 230 8.02 -14.71 -4.83
C GLY A 230 8.26 -14.00 -6.16
N TRP A 231 9.44 -14.18 -6.76
CA TRP A 231 9.78 -13.61 -8.07
C TRP A 231 8.87 -14.10 -9.19
N GLU A 232 8.61 -15.41 -9.22
CA GLU A 232 7.72 -16.00 -10.20
C GLU A 232 6.29 -15.48 -10.01
N LEU A 233 5.78 -15.51 -8.78
CA LEU A 233 4.43 -15.03 -8.48
C LEU A 233 4.28 -13.55 -8.82
N ALA A 234 5.22 -12.70 -8.40
CA ALA A 234 5.22 -11.28 -8.74
C ALA A 234 5.27 -11.04 -10.25
N SER A 235 6.12 -11.77 -10.98
CA SER A 235 6.22 -11.69 -12.45
C SER A 235 4.88 -12.02 -13.14
N ILE A 236 4.19 -13.06 -12.67
CA ILE A 236 2.85 -13.41 -13.17
C ILE A 236 1.85 -12.29 -12.87
N LEU A 237 1.80 -11.81 -11.63
CA LEU A 237 0.83 -10.81 -11.20
C LEU A 237 1.07 -9.42 -11.83
N LYS A 238 2.34 -9.06 -12.11
CA LYS A 238 2.70 -7.78 -12.75
C LYS A 238 2.08 -7.63 -14.15
N GLN A 239 1.70 -8.72 -14.81
CA GLN A 239 1.02 -8.71 -16.13
C GLN A 239 -0.41 -8.17 -16.08
N TYR A 240 -1.06 -8.18 -14.91
CA TYR A 240 -2.45 -7.74 -14.73
C TYR A 240 -2.52 -6.36 -14.07
N LYS A 241 -3.60 -5.61 -14.31
CA LYS A 241 -3.75 -4.25 -13.73
C LYS A 241 -4.24 -4.27 -12.29
N GLY A 242 -4.07 -3.13 -11.63
CA GLY A 242 -4.52 -2.92 -10.25
C GLY A 242 -3.46 -3.32 -9.22
N LYS A 243 -3.83 -3.16 -7.95
CA LYS A 243 -3.00 -3.55 -6.80
C LYS A 243 -3.23 -5.01 -6.42
N PHE A 244 -2.24 -5.60 -5.78
CA PHE A 244 -2.27 -6.97 -5.29
C PHE A 244 -2.03 -7.01 -3.79
N VAL A 245 -2.96 -7.62 -3.06
CA VAL A 245 -2.82 -7.92 -1.64
C VAL A 245 -2.51 -9.40 -1.50
N ILE A 246 -1.33 -9.72 -1.00
CA ILE A 246 -0.85 -11.08 -0.76
C ILE A 246 -0.94 -11.35 0.75
N MET A 247 -1.87 -12.21 1.14
CA MET A 247 -1.99 -12.68 2.53
C MET A 247 -1.42 -14.10 2.59
N LEU A 248 -0.24 -14.25 3.16
CA LEU A 248 0.51 -15.49 3.18
C LEU A 248 0.48 -16.11 4.58
N ASP A 249 -0.33 -17.16 4.75
CA ASP A 249 -0.23 -18.06 5.88
C ASP A 249 0.68 -19.24 5.54
N CYS A 250 1.95 -19.13 5.90
CA CYS A 250 2.93 -20.14 5.55
C CYS A 250 3.56 -20.74 6.80
N CYS A 251 3.48 -22.07 6.93
CA CYS A 251 4.15 -22.82 7.98
C CYS A 251 5.52 -23.33 7.51
N HIS A 252 6.36 -23.75 8.46
CA HIS A 252 7.68 -24.39 8.30
C HIS A 252 7.84 -25.29 7.05
N ALA A 253 9.08 -25.39 6.55
CA ALA A 253 9.47 -26.33 5.50
C ALA A 253 9.51 -27.77 6.03
N GLY A 254 8.34 -28.41 6.04
CA GLY A 254 8.29 -29.86 5.92
C GLY A 254 8.85 -30.23 4.54
N THR A 255 9.78 -31.17 4.48
CA THR A 255 10.23 -31.71 3.19
C THR A 255 8.99 -32.15 2.40
N ILE A 256 8.86 -31.71 1.14
CA ILE A 256 7.92 -32.24 0.12
C ILE A 256 8.08 -33.77 -0.12
N ILE A 257 8.91 -34.44 0.68
CA ILE A 257 9.23 -35.86 0.63
C ILE A 257 8.50 -36.58 1.77
N SER A 258 7.20 -36.84 1.56
CA SER A 258 6.65 -38.20 1.45
C SER A 258 5.14 -38.15 1.72
N LYS A 259 4.37 -38.33 0.65
CA LYS A 259 2.94 -38.67 0.74
C LYS A 259 2.73 -40.06 1.39
N ASP A 260 3.82 -40.78 1.67
CA ASP A 260 3.85 -42.19 2.01
C ASP A 260 4.66 -42.57 3.28
N ASN A 261 5.18 -41.64 4.10
CA ASN A 261 5.84 -42.07 5.36
C ASN A 261 4.82 -42.30 6.48
N THR A 262 4.50 -43.57 6.70
CA THR A 262 3.91 -44.11 7.94
C THR A 262 4.96 -44.30 9.06
N GLY A 263 6.05 -43.52 9.06
CA GLY A 263 7.15 -43.65 10.02
C GLY A 263 7.04 -42.64 11.14
N GLU A 264 7.21 -43.10 12.38
CA GLU A 264 7.25 -42.29 13.60
C GLU A 264 8.13 -41.05 13.44
N ALA A 265 7.62 -39.92 13.92
CA ALA A 265 8.30 -38.64 13.93
C ALA A 265 9.57 -38.75 14.78
N ASN A 266 10.72 -38.97 14.14
CA ASN A 266 12.01 -38.70 14.76
C ASN A 266 12.11 -37.18 14.96
N GLU A 267 12.01 -36.73 16.21
CA GLU A 267 12.12 -35.33 16.66
C GLU A 267 13.46 -34.65 16.31
N GLU A 268 14.43 -35.37 15.71
CA GLU A 268 15.76 -34.83 15.37
C GLU A 268 15.96 -34.47 13.89
N ALA A 269 14.94 -34.55 13.01
CA ALA A 269 15.10 -34.30 11.56
C ALA A 269 14.41 -33.03 10.98
N SER A 270 13.79 -32.15 11.78
CA SER A 270 12.95 -31.04 11.27
C SER A 270 13.45 -29.62 11.57
N THR A 271 14.75 -29.34 11.48
CA THR A 271 15.29 -27.96 11.57
C THR A 271 15.41 -27.30 10.19
N LYS A 272 14.31 -27.21 9.43
CA LYS A 272 14.34 -26.72 8.03
C LYS A 272 13.40 -25.52 7.81
N TYR A 273 13.97 -24.31 7.88
CA TYR A 273 13.24 -23.04 7.94
C TYR A 273 12.71 -22.55 6.57
N PHE A 274 11.57 -21.85 6.56
CA PHE A 274 11.10 -21.07 5.41
C PHE A 274 11.86 -19.74 5.34
N ASP A 275 12.38 -19.41 4.16
CA ASP A 275 13.05 -18.14 3.89
C ASP A 275 12.02 -17.10 3.40
N LEU A 276 11.34 -16.45 4.35
CA LEU A 276 10.35 -15.43 4.03
C LEU A 276 10.99 -14.22 3.33
N ASP A 277 12.20 -13.85 3.74
CA ASP A 277 12.90 -12.70 3.17
C ASP A 277 13.11 -12.92 1.67
N GLU A 278 13.60 -14.09 1.26
CA GLU A 278 13.76 -14.46 -0.15
C GLU A 278 12.41 -14.47 -0.92
N PHE A 279 11.32 -14.94 -0.29
CA PHE A 279 10.00 -14.88 -0.92
C PHE A 279 9.51 -13.44 -1.11
N VAL A 280 9.55 -12.61 -0.07
CA VAL A 280 9.08 -11.22 -0.12
C VAL A 280 9.93 -10.38 -1.08
N SER A 281 11.21 -10.74 -1.21
CA SER A 281 12.17 -10.17 -2.16
C SER A 281 11.65 -10.08 -3.60
N GLY A 282 10.82 -11.05 -4.03
CA GLY A 282 10.25 -11.03 -5.38
C GLY A 282 9.23 -9.92 -5.64
N PHE A 283 8.67 -9.35 -4.58
CA PHE A 283 7.71 -8.23 -4.65
C PHE A 283 8.40 -6.87 -4.53
N SER A 284 9.71 -6.83 -4.27
CA SER A 284 10.49 -5.59 -4.22
C SER A 284 11.22 -5.38 -5.56
N ASN A 285 11.28 -4.13 -6.04
CA ASN A 285 12.04 -3.79 -7.24
C ASN A 285 13.52 -3.61 -6.85
N MET A 286 14.28 -4.70 -6.73
CA MET A 286 15.66 -4.66 -6.24
C MET A 286 16.60 -3.84 -7.13
N ASN A 287 17.21 -2.80 -6.57
CA ASN A 287 18.46 -2.20 -7.04
C ASN A 287 19.58 -2.26 -5.97
N GLY A 288 19.40 -2.99 -4.85
CA GLY A 288 20.47 -3.39 -3.94
C GLY A 288 20.88 -2.36 -2.89
N GLY A 289 19.94 -1.56 -2.40
CA GLY A 289 20.18 -0.49 -1.40
C GLY A 289 19.09 -0.33 -0.34
N GLU A 290 18.18 -1.29 -0.21
CA GLU A 290 16.91 -1.10 0.50
C GLU A 290 16.92 -1.59 1.96
N LYS A 291 16.05 -1.03 2.80
CA LYS A 291 15.94 -1.35 4.23
C LYS A 291 14.84 -2.38 4.49
N ALA A 292 14.96 -3.16 5.57
CA ALA A 292 13.91 -4.06 6.03
C ALA A 292 12.57 -3.30 6.20
N GLY A 293 11.46 -3.87 5.72
CA GLY A 293 10.11 -3.29 5.79
C GLY A 293 9.68 -2.41 4.60
N GLU A 294 10.57 -2.13 3.64
CA GLU A 294 10.25 -1.35 2.44
C GLU A 294 9.61 -2.22 1.34
N MET A 295 8.36 -1.92 0.96
CA MET A 295 7.76 -2.45 -0.28
C MET A 295 7.99 -1.44 -1.41
N ILE A 296 8.96 -1.72 -2.26
CA ILE A 296 9.39 -0.79 -3.32
C ILE A 296 8.41 -0.79 -4.49
N ASP A 297 7.84 -1.94 -4.82
CA ASP A 297 6.83 -2.01 -5.86
C ASP A 297 5.46 -1.66 -5.26
N SER A 298 5.04 -0.43 -5.51
CA SER A 298 3.74 0.09 -5.06
C SER A 298 2.54 -0.75 -5.51
N LYS A 299 2.72 -1.71 -6.42
CA LYS A 299 1.67 -2.63 -6.86
C LYS A 299 1.30 -3.67 -5.80
N PHE A 300 2.19 -4.00 -4.87
CA PHE A 300 1.99 -5.08 -3.91
C PHE A 300 1.81 -4.56 -2.48
N LEU A 301 1.04 -5.32 -1.72
CA LEU A 301 0.82 -5.23 -0.29
C LEU A 301 0.91 -6.66 0.23
N VAL A 302 1.78 -6.93 1.19
CA VAL A 302 2.05 -8.30 1.64
C VAL A 302 1.88 -8.38 3.16
N LEU A 303 1.14 -9.38 3.64
CA LEU A 303 0.91 -9.67 5.06
C LEU A 303 1.21 -11.15 5.31
N CYS A 304 2.17 -11.45 6.18
CA CYS A 304 2.71 -12.79 6.38
C CYS A 304 2.44 -13.29 7.80
N SER A 305 2.15 -14.59 7.97
CA SER A 305 1.75 -15.18 9.24
C SER A 305 2.88 -15.38 10.26
N SER A 306 4.12 -15.39 9.83
CA SER A 306 5.29 -15.53 10.69
C SER A 306 6.50 -14.87 10.04
N SER A 307 7.46 -14.40 10.84
CA SER A 307 8.76 -13.96 10.34
C SER A 307 9.60 -15.16 9.90
N SER A 308 10.72 -14.89 9.22
CA SER A 308 11.64 -15.94 8.81
C SER A 308 12.05 -16.81 10.01
N SER A 309 12.11 -18.13 9.79
CA SER A 309 12.42 -19.18 10.80
C SER A 309 11.38 -19.50 11.89
N GLU A 310 10.20 -18.88 11.88
CA GLU A 310 9.18 -19.10 12.90
C GLU A 310 8.09 -20.12 12.54
N TYR A 311 7.41 -20.67 13.55
CA TYR A 311 6.36 -21.66 13.36
C TYR A 311 4.98 -21.01 13.44
N SER A 312 4.24 -21.02 12.32
CA SER A 312 2.80 -20.76 12.35
C SER A 312 2.09 -21.98 12.94
N SER A 313 1.65 -21.89 14.20
CA SER A 313 0.86 -22.93 14.87
C SER A 313 -0.59 -22.52 14.97
N GLY A 314 -1.52 -23.47 14.94
CA GLY A 314 -2.90 -23.19 15.29
C GLY A 314 -3.77 -24.41 15.08
N GLY A 315 -3.79 -25.34 16.04
CA GLY A 315 -4.69 -26.51 16.08
C GLY A 315 -5.39 -26.88 14.76
N ALA A 316 -6.72 -26.69 14.72
CA ALA A 316 -7.53 -26.90 13.52
C ALA A 316 -7.65 -25.65 12.61
N LEU A 317 -7.05 -24.51 13.00
CA LEU A 317 -7.10 -23.22 12.32
C LEU A 317 -5.87 -22.39 12.73
N SER A 318 -5.09 -21.92 11.76
CA SER A 318 -3.88 -21.14 12.01
C SER A 318 -4.15 -19.91 12.89
N LEU A 319 -3.22 -19.60 13.80
CA LEU A 319 -3.32 -18.42 14.65
C LEU A 319 -3.38 -17.13 13.83
N ALA A 320 -2.58 -17.01 12.78
CA ALA A 320 -2.59 -15.82 11.93
C ALA A 320 -3.95 -15.67 11.23
N THR A 321 -4.41 -16.72 10.55
CA THR A 321 -5.71 -16.71 9.86
C THR A 321 -6.87 -16.45 10.82
N LYS A 322 -6.85 -17.04 12.02
CA LYS A 322 -7.84 -16.76 13.06
C LYS A 322 -7.93 -15.27 13.39
N TYR A 323 -6.80 -14.61 13.61
CA TYR A 323 -6.79 -13.21 14.01
C TYR A 323 -6.95 -12.25 12.82
N TRP A 324 -6.54 -12.61 11.60
CA TRP A 324 -6.95 -11.87 10.41
C TRP A 324 -8.47 -11.91 10.21
N SER A 325 -9.07 -13.08 10.43
CA SER A 325 -10.53 -13.26 10.37
C SER A 325 -11.26 -12.44 11.43
N LEU A 326 -10.87 -12.57 12.69
CA LEU A 326 -11.49 -11.82 13.79
C LEU A 326 -11.31 -10.31 13.59
N GLY A 327 -10.12 -9.87 13.17
CA GLY A 327 -9.83 -8.45 12.91
C GLY A 327 -10.69 -7.87 11.80
N SER A 328 -10.94 -8.64 10.75
CA SER A 328 -11.81 -8.28 9.62
C SER A 328 -13.30 -8.57 9.87
N GLY A 329 -13.66 -9.04 11.07
CA GLY A 329 -15.03 -9.15 11.55
C GLY A 329 -15.77 -10.43 11.19
N TRP A 330 -15.08 -11.50 10.81
CA TRP A 330 -15.65 -12.85 10.80
C TRP A 330 -15.15 -13.64 12.01
N ASN A 331 -16.07 -14.22 12.79
CA ASN A 331 -15.71 -15.11 13.89
C ASN A 331 -15.69 -16.57 13.40
N PRO A 332 -14.51 -17.20 13.22
CA PRO A 332 -14.44 -18.55 12.67
C PRO A 332 -14.86 -19.62 13.68
N VAL A 333 -14.83 -19.34 14.99
CA VAL A 333 -15.23 -20.28 16.04
C VAL A 333 -16.76 -20.35 16.17
N GLN A 334 -17.41 -19.18 16.10
CA GLN A 334 -18.88 -19.07 16.19
C GLN A 334 -19.57 -19.15 14.83
N GLN A 335 -18.81 -19.14 13.73
CA GLN A 335 -19.31 -19.08 12.36
C GLN A 335 -20.31 -17.94 12.13
N SER A 336 -19.97 -16.75 12.62
CA SER A 336 -20.86 -15.59 12.62
C SER A 336 -20.13 -14.30 12.25
N GLN A 337 -20.89 -13.36 11.68
CA GLN A 337 -20.40 -12.01 11.43
C GLN A 337 -20.36 -11.21 12.73
N GLY A 338 -19.23 -10.55 12.98
CA GLY A 338 -18.99 -9.69 14.15
C GLY A 338 -18.61 -8.26 13.78
N SER A 339 -18.15 -7.52 14.79
CA SER A 339 -17.52 -6.20 14.61
C SER A 339 -16.16 -6.34 13.95
N LEU A 340 -15.71 -5.27 13.27
CA LEU A 340 -14.35 -5.18 12.74
C LEU A 340 -13.39 -4.96 13.93
N ILE A 341 -12.85 -6.03 14.53
CA ILE A 341 -12.09 -5.90 15.80
C ILE A 341 -10.77 -5.14 15.60
N ALA A 342 -10.19 -5.20 14.39
CA ALA A 342 -8.99 -4.47 14.08
C ALA A 342 -9.24 -2.97 13.82
N ASP A 343 -10.50 -2.52 13.72
CA ASP A 343 -10.85 -1.12 13.48
C ASP A 343 -10.59 -0.31 14.75
N GLN A 344 -9.50 0.46 14.77
CA GLN A 344 -9.06 1.15 15.99
C GLN A 344 -9.69 2.55 16.14
N ASN A 345 -10.14 3.14 15.02
CA ASN A 345 -10.71 4.48 14.97
C ASN A 345 -12.23 4.48 14.73
N TYR A 346 -12.86 3.30 14.65
CA TYR A 346 -14.30 3.07 14.52
C TYR A 346 -14.89 3.67 13.24
N ASN A 347 -14.10 3.75 12.17
CA ASN A 347 -14.52 4.33 10.90
C ASN A 347 -15.15 3.29 9.94
N ASN A 348 -15.32 2.04 10.39
CA ASN A 348 -15.81 0.88 9.65
C ASN A 348 -14.93 0.45 8.48
N ARG A 349 -13.63 0.75 8.54
CA ARG A 349 -12.61 0.34 7.58
C ARG A 349 -11.46 -0.30 8.33
N ILE A 350 -10.78 -1.22 7.66
CA ILE A 350 -9.55 -1.84 8.17
C ILE A 350 -8.44 -1.52 7.20
N THR A 351 -7.46 -0.74 7.65
CA THR A 351 -6.20 -0.55 6.95
C THR A 351 -5.29 -1.77 7.09
N LEU A 352 -4.30 -1.87 6.19
CA LEU A 352 -3.25 -2.89 6.30
C LEU A 352 -2.53 -2.79 7.65
N ASN A 353 -2.20 -1.57 8.08
CA ASN A 353 -1.54 -1.34 9.36
C ASN A 353 -2.40 -1.73 10.58
N GLU A 354 -3.71 -1.47 10.56
CA GLU A 354 -4.62 -1.87 11.64
C GLU A 354 -4.73 -3.39 11.76
N LEU A 355 -4.94 -4.08 10.63
CA LEU A 355 -5.02 -5.54 10.63
C LEU A 355 -3.71 -6.17 11.09
N TYR A 356 -2.58 -5.66 10.61
CA TYR A 356 -1.25 -6.06 11.04
C TYR A 356 -1.07 -5.86 12.54
N SER A 357 -1.29 -4.64 13.04
CA SER A 357 -1.06 -4.29 14.45
C SER A 357 -1.90 -5.15 15.38
N TYR A 358 -3.19 -5.29 15.08
CA TYR A 358 -4.10 -6.15 15.82
C TYR A 358 -3.66 -7.61 15.79
N SER A 359 -3.47 -8.18 14.60
CA SER A 359 -3.16 -9.61 14.47
C SER A 359 -1.82 -9.97 15.09
N ARG A 360 -0.79 -9.13 14.91
CA ARG A 360 0.52 -9.29 15.53
C ARG A 360 0.43 -9.35 17.05
N GLU A 361 -0.27 -8.41 17.66
CA GLU A 361 -0.45 -8.37 19.12
C GLU A 361 -1.16 -9.64 19.64
N GLN A 362 -2.22 -10.06 18.96
CA GLN A 362 -2.99 -11.23 19.39
C GLN A 362 -2.23 -12.54 19.19
N VAL A 363 -1.53 -12.68 18.07
CA VAL A 363 -0.69 -13.87 17.79
C VAL A 363 0.43 -13.98 18.83
N LEU A 364 1.14 -12.88 19.14
CA LEU A 364 2.20 -12.89 20.15
C LEU A 364 1.73 -13.27 21.56
N LYS A 365 0.48 -12.94 21.92
CA LYS A 365 -0.14 -13.38 23.17
C LYS A 365 -0.34 -14.90 23.23
N GLN A 366 -0.56 -15.56 22.09
CA GLN A 366 -0.77 -17.01 22.01
C GLN A 366 0.55 -17.77 21.77
N ASN A 367 1.44 -17.20 20.96
CA ASN A 367 2.72 -17.77 20.59
C ASN A 367 3.76 -16.64 20.45
N HIS A 368 4.60 -16.48 21.47
CA HIS A 368 5.64 -15.44 21.52
C HIS A 368 6.77 -15.62 20.49
N LYS A 369 6.79 -16.74 19.75
CA LYS A 369 7.74 -17.04 18.67
C LYS A 369 7.10 -16.94 17.29
N GLN A 370 5.91 -16.35 17.17
CA GLN A 370 5.26 -16.12 15.89
C GLN A 370 4.99 -14.63 15.73
N HIS A 371 5.69 -14.01 14.80
CA HIS A 371 5.62 -12.59 14.50
C HIS A 371 4.99 -12.41 13.14
N ILE A 372 3.80 -11.81 13.10
CA ILE A 372 3.23 -11.33 11.84
C ILE A 372 4.17 -10.29 11.26
N GLU A 373 4.36 -10.30 9.94
CA GLU A 373 5.11 -9.29 9.20
C GLU A 373 4.24 -8.65 8.13
N VAL A 374 4.57 -7.40 7.78
CA VAL A 374 3.79 -6.62 6.83
C VAL A 374 4.69 -5.75 5.96
N TYR A 375 4.31 -5.61 4.70
CA TYR A 375 5.05 -4.83 3.74
C TYR A 375 4.09 -4.07 2.79
N PRO A 376 4.23 -2.74 2.63
CA PRO A 376 5.10 -1.88 3.43
C PRO A 376 4.56 -1.71 4.84
N GLU A 377 5.46 -1.48 5.79
CA GLU A 377 5.08 -1.09 7.14
C GLU A 377 4.29 0.23 7.17
N ASN A 378 3.46 0.41 8.19
CA ASN A 378 2.67 1.62 8.43
C ASN A 378 1.69 2.01 7.30
N SER A 379 1.40 1.09 6.38
CA SER A 379 0.50 1.33 5.26
C SER A 379 -0.94 1.61 5.70
N GLN A 380 -1.43 2.80 5.34
CA GLN A 380 -2.83 3.22 5.57
C GLN A 380 -3.78 2.75 4.46
N PHE A 381 -3.36 1.80 3.62
CA PHE A 381 -4.21 1.29 2.55
C PHE A 381 -5.39 0.50 3.12
N VAL A 382 -6.62 0.87 2.74
CA VAL A 382 -7.84 0.21 3.21
C VAL A 382 -8.01 -1.16 2.56
N LEU A 383 -7.82 -2.22 3.37
CA LEU A 383 -8.00 -3.61 2.97
C LEU A 383 -9.46 -4.04 2.99
N PHE A 384 -10.20 -3.70 4.04
CA PHE A 384 -11.58 -4.14 4.23
C PHE A 384 -12.47 -2.96 4.57
N GLN A 385 -13.70 -3.03 4.09
CA GLN A 385 -14.75 -2.04 4.31
C GLN A 385 -16.08 -2.77 4.19
N LYS A 386 -16.91 -2.64 5.23
CA LYS A 386 -18.26 -3.21 5.25
C LYS A 386 -19.20 -2.52 4.28
#